data_AF-M8DLA8-F1
#
_entry.id   AF-M8DLA8-F1
#
_cell.length_a   1.000
_cell.length_b   1.000
_cell.length_c   1.000
_cell.angle_alpha   90.00
_cell.angle_beta   90.00
_cell.angle_gamma   90.00
#
_symmetry.space_group_name_H-M   'P 1'
#
loop_
_entity.id
_entity.type
_entity.pdbx_description
1 polymer ?
#
loop_
_entity_poly.entity_id
_entity_poly.type
_entity_poly.pdbx_seq_one_letter_code
_entity_poly.pdbx_strand_id
1 'polypeptide(L)'
;MDDRYMVFDKNQLSLMLVALVEKTARLRVAGDKIQAERHRITLNTLADMSRDKSGYLDEEQLLQVADALEEAVMQRSGLRQQEVSHMEWLAGRLREIKAAREKVFWEKYFPGSEEGVA
;
A
#
# COMPACT_ATOMS: atom_id res chain seq x y z
N MET A 1 -11.75 -14.71 13.13
CA MET A 1 -11.64 -13.33 12.60
C MET A 1 -11.68 -13.44 11.10
N ASP A 2 -12.23 -12.45 10.43
CA ASP A 2 -12.31 -12.42 8.97
C ASP A 2 -10.94 -11.97 8.44
N ASP A 3 -10.21 -12.86 7.75
CA ASP A 3 -8.85 -12.62 7.24
C ASP A 3 -8.78 -11.47 6.20
N ARG A 4 -9.93 -10.88 5.86
CA ARG A 4 -10.05 -9.69 5.02
C ARG A 4 -9.51 -8.43 5.70
N TYR A 5 -9.44 -8.37 7.03
CA TYR A 5 -8.98 -7.17 7.74
C TYR A 5 -7.47 -7.21 8.00
N MET A 6 -6.73 -6.31 7.36
CA MET A 6 -5.31 -6.13 7.64
C MET A 6 -5.13 -5.40 8.97
N VAL A 7 -4.37 -6.00 9.88
CA VAL A 7 -3.98 -5.36 11.13
C VAL A 7 -2.62 -4.73 10.93
N PHE A 8 -2.60 -3.48 10.47
CA PHE A 8 -1.40 -2.64 10.55
C PHE A 8 -1.40 -1.89 11.87
N ASP A 9 -0.25 -1.81 12.51
CA ASP A 9 -0.12 -0.98 13.71
C ASP A 9 -0.12 0.52 13.37
N LYS A 10 -0.29 1.38 14.38
CA LYS A 10 -0.37 2.84 14.18
C LYS A 10 0.91 3.44 13.59
N ASN A 11 2.07 2.83 13.82
CA ASN A 11 3.33 3.29 13.26
C ASN A 11 3.41 2.94 11.77
N GLN A 12 3.04 1.71 11.40
CA GLN A 12 2.93 1.27 10.01
C GLN A 12 1.96 2.15 9.21
N LEU A 13 0.76 2.41 9.76
CA LEU A 13 -0.22 3.30 9.13
C LEU A 13 0.31 4.73 8.95
N SER A 14 1.06 5.23 9.93
CA SER A 14 1.68 6.55 9.86
C SER A 14 2.75 6.63 8.77
N LEU A 15 3.59 5.61 8.61
CA LEU A 15 4.58 5.52 7.53
C LEU A 15 3.90 5.49 6.15
N MET A 16 2.85 4.69 5.99
CA MET A 16 2.07 4.63 4.75
C MET A 16 1.43 5.97 4.40
N LEU A 17 0.80 6.63 5.39
CA LEU A 17 0.18 7.94 5.20
C LEU A 17 1.19 8.98 4.73
N VAL A 18 2.33 9.07 5.42
CA VAL A 18 3.38 10.05 5.09
C VAL A 18 3.92 9.80 3.69
N ALA A 19 4.28 8.55 3.36
CA ALA A 19 4.80 8.21 2.04
C ALA A 19 3.79 8.54 0.92
N LEU A 20 2.52 8.21 1.13
CA LEU A 20 1.48 8.43 0.14
C LEU A 20 1.13 9.93 -0.02
N VAL A 21 1.17 10.72 1.06
CA VAL A 21 1.02 12.19 0.99
C VAL A 21 2.12 12.80 0.14
N GLU A 22 3.38 12.39 0.36
CA GLU A 22 4.52 12.90 -0.40
C GLU A 22 4.39 12.56 -1.88
N LYS A 23 4.06 11.31 -2.21
CA LYS A 23 3.84 10.89 -3.61
C LYS A 23 2.67 11.65 -4.25
N THR A 24 1.57 11.85 -3.51
CA THR A 24 0.42 12.62 -4.00
C THR A 24 0.80 14.07 -4.30
N ALA A 25 1.61 14.71 -3.45
CA ALA A 25 2.09 16.07 -3.69
C ALA A 25 2.95 16.14 -4.96
N ARG A 26 3.84 15.17 -5.19
CA ARG A 26 4.65 15.09 -6.41
C ARG A 26 3.81 14.91 -7.67
N LEU A 27 2.82 14.01 -7.65
CA LEU A 27 1.90 13.80 -8.77
C LEU A 27 1.14 15.08 -9.12
N ARG A 28 0.70 15.84 -8.11
CA ARG A 28 0.06 17.16 -8.33
C ARG A 28 0.99 18.16 -8.98
N VAL A 29 2.25 18.24 -8.54
CA VAL A 29 3.27 19.11 -9.13
C VAL A 29 3.60 18.69 -10.57
N ALA A 30 3.66 17.40 -10.84
CA ALA A 30 3.88 16.84 -12.18
C ALA A 30 2.67 17.00 -13.13
N GLY A 31 1.52 17.45 -12.62
CA GLY A 31 0.30 17.64 -13.41
C GLY A 31 -0.55 16.37 -13.59
N ASP A 32 -0.19 15.26 -12.95
CA ASP A 32 -0.98 14.02 -12.98
C ASP A 32 -2.13 14.05 -11.98
N LYS A 33 -3.19 14.77 -12.37
CA LYS A 33 -4.37 14.98 -11.53
C LYS A 33 -5.16 13.70 -11.27
N ILE A 34 -5.16 12.76 -12.22
CA ILE A 34 -5.94 11.52 -12.10
C ILE A 34 -5.29 10.61 -11.06
N GLN A 35 -3.98 10.38 -11.15
CA GLN A 35 -3.28 9.56 -10.15
C GLN A 35 -3.27 10.23 -8.78
N ALA A 36 -3.10 11.56 -8.72
CA ALA A 36 -3.20 12.28 -7.45
C ALA A 36 -4.57 12.12 -6.78
N GLU A 37 -5.67 12.08 -7.54
CA GLU A 37 -7.01 11.87 -7.00
C GLU A 37 -7.22 10.43 -6.53
N ARG A 38 -6.72 9.43 -7.28
CA ARG A 38 -6.73 8.03 -6.85
C ARG A 38 -5.99 7.85 -5.52
N HIS A 39 -4.80 8.45 -5.39
CA HIS A 39 -4.05 8.41 -4.14
C HIS A 39 -4.81 9.11 -2.99
N ARG A 40 -5.57 10.17 -3.27
CA ARG A 40 -6.40 10.84 -2.26
C ARG A 40 -7.46 9.90 -1.67
N ILE A 41 -8.05 9.03 -2.49
CA ILE A 41 -9.01 8.02 -2.02
C ILE A 41 -8.31 7.04 -1.06
N THR A 42 -7.15 6.54 -1.45
CA THR A 42 -6.32 5.64 -0.63
C THR A 42 -5.88 6.28 0.69
N LEU A 43 -5.51 7.58 0.66
CA LEU A 43 -5.22 8.36 1.86
C LEU A 43 -6.40 8.42 2.84
N ASN A 44 -7.64 8.58 2.34
CA ASN A 44 -8.81 8.59 3.20
C ASN A 44 -9.03 7.24 3.88
N THR A 45 -8.86 6.13 3.15
CA THR A 45 -8.96 4.79 3.72
C THR A 45 -7.93 4.57 4.82
N LEU A 46 -6.66 4.92 4.57
CA LEU A 46 -5.59 4.84 5.58
C LEU A 46 -5.86 5.74 6.80
N ALA A 47 -6.38 6.95 6.58
CA ALA A 47 -6.72 7.87 7.65
C ALA A 47 -7.85 7.32 8.54
N ASP A 48 -8.86 6.69 7.95
CA ASP A 48 -9.91 6.03 8.69
C ASP A 48 -9.37 4.83 9.50
N MET A 49 -8.50 4.01 8.90
CA MET A 49 -7.81 2.91 9.61
C MET A 49 -6.98 3.41 10.80
N SER A 50 -6.30 4.55 10.66
CA SER A 50 -5.50 5.15 11.75
C SER A 50 -6.35 5.62 12.94
N ARG A 51 -7.66 5.83 12.71
CA ARG A 51 -8.66 6.23 13.72
C ARG A 51 -9.43 5.04 14.27
N ASP A 52 -8.83 3.85 14.20
CA ASP A 52 -9.37 2.59 14.71
C ASP A 52 -10.69 2.17 14.04
N LYS A 53 -10.97 2.68 12.83
CA LYS A 53 -12.08 2.20 11.99
C LYS A 53 -11.62 0.99 11.19
N SER A 54 -12.55 0.05 10.95
CA SER A 54 -12.30 -1.04 10.00
C SER A 54 -12.06 -0.47 8.60
N GLY A 55 -10.98 -0.89 7.95
CA GLY A 55 -10.67 -0.53 6.58
C GLY A 55 -10.11 -1.70 5.79
N TYR A 56 -10.21 -1.58 4.47
CA TYR A 56 -9.69 -2.54 3.51
C TYR A 56 -9.04 -1.74 2.39
N LEU A 57 -7.77 -2.02 2.12
CA LEU A 57 -7.13 -1.54 0.89
C LEU A 57 -7.36 -2.60 -0.18
N ASP A 58 -7.88 -2.21 -1.34
CA ASP A 58 -7.91 -3.09 -2.51
C ASP A 58 -6.51 -3.27 -3.14
N GLU A 59 -6.42 -4.11 -4.16
CA GLU A 59 -5.17 -4.48 -4.81
C GLU A 59 -4.45 -3.29 -5.47
N GLU A 60 -5.19 -2.32 -6.00
CA GLU A 60 -4.61 -1.09 -6.56
C GLU A 60 -4.08 -0.21 -5.42
N GLN A 61 -4.85 -0.06 -4.34
CA GLN A 61 -4.46 0.71 -3.17
C GLN A 61 -3.24 0.13 -2.46
N LEU A 62 -3.14 -1.20 -2.36
CA LEU A 62 -1.95 -1.89 -1.84
C LEU A 62 -0.70 -1.53 -2.65
N LEU A 63 -0.81 -1.54 -3.99
CA LEU A 63 0.30 -1.22 -4.88
C LEU A 63 0.69 0.27 -4.79
N GLN A 64 -0.30 1.17 -4.79
CA GLN A 64 -0.06 2.62 -4.63
C GLN A 64 0.74 2.94 -3.36
N VAL A 65 0.40 2.29 -2.24
CA VAL A 65 1.09 2.48 -0.97
C VAL A 65 2.49 1.85 -0.99
N ALA A 66 2.62 0.64 -1.54
CA ALA A 66 3.93 -0.02 -1.65
C ALA A 66 4.91 0.82 -2.48
N ASP A 67 4.47 1.31 -3.63
CA ASP A 67 5.30 2.14 -4.51
C ASP A 67 5.60 3.50 -3.86
N ALA A 68 4.69 4.05 -3.07
CA ALA A 68 4.94 5.29 -2.33
C ALA A 68 6.04 5.12 -1.27
N LEU A 69 6.03 3.98 -0.56
CA LEU A 69 7.03 3.65 0.46
C LEU A 69 8.43 3.49 -0.16
N GLU A 70 8.55 2.76 -1.27
CA GLU A 70 9.83 2.60 -1.97
C GLU A 70 10.35 3.93 -2.51
N GLU A 71 9.48 4.73 -3.10
CA GLU A 71 9.87 6.03 -3.62
C GLU A 71 10.30 6.97 -2.48
N ALA A 72 9.66 6.89 -1.30
CA ALA A 72 10.08 7.62 -0.12
C ALA A 72 11.46 7.18 0.39
N VAL A 73 11.77 5.88 0.34
CA VAL A 73 13.10 5.33 0.68
C VAL A 73 14.16 5.85 -0.29
N MET A 74 13.90 5.82 -1.60
CA MET A 74 14.88 6.24 -2.61
C MET A 74 15.19 7.73 -2.55
N GLN A 75 14.23 8.57 -2.17
CA GLN A 75 14.37 10.03 -2.25
C GLN A 75 14.84 10.68 -0.96
N ARG A 76 14.68 10.04 0.21
CA ARG A 76 15.02 10.66 1.48
C ARG A 76 16.50 10.47 1.83
N SER A 77 17.27 11.50 1.55
CA SER A 77 18.56 11.72 2.22
C SER A 77 18.31 12.09 3.68
N GLY A 78 18.70 11.21 4.62
CA GLY A 78 18.67 11.50 6.06
C GLY A 78 17.62 10.76 6.91
N LEU A 79 16.90 9.77 6.36
CA LEU A 79 16.16 8.83 7.21
C LEU A 79 17.12 8.01 8.07
N ARG A 80 16.69 7.64 9.28
CA ARG A 80 17.45 6.64 10.05
C ARG A 80 17.39 5.31 9.30
N GLN A 81 18.50 4.57 9.30
CA GLN A 81 18.58 3.25 8.63
C GLN A 81 17.42 2.32 9.02
N GLN A 82 16.98 2.39 10.28
CA GLN A 82 15.85 1.61 10.79
C GLN A 82 14.51 1.99 10.15
N GLU A 83 14.27 3.28 9.87
CA GLU A 83 13.05 3.76 9.21
C GLU A 83 13.04 3.33 7.75
N VAL A 84 14.19 3.39 7.08
CA VAL A 84 14.37 2.89 5.70
C VAL A 84 14.01 1.41 5.62
N SER A 85 14.66 0.58 6.42
CA SER A 85 14.42 -0.87 6.41
C SER A 85 12.97 -1.22 6.79
N HIS A 86 12.33 -0.43 7.67
CA HIS A 86 10.92 -0.64 8.00
C HIS A 86 9.99 -0.28 6.83
N MET A 87 10.24 0.82 6.11
CA MET A 87 9.46 1.18 4.91
C MET A 87 9.64 0.15 3.79
N GLU A 88 10.86 -0.34 3.55
CA GLU A 88 11.16 -1.39 2.57
C GLU A 88 10.42 -2.69 2.91
N TRP A 89 10.51 -3.12 4.17
CA TRP A 89 9.79 -4.30 4.65
C TRP A 89 8.28 -4.16 4.46
N LEU A 90 7.73 -2.98 4.79
CA LEU A 90 6.30 -2.71 4.68
C LEU A 90 5.83 -2.70 3.22
N ALA A 91 6.63 -2.16 2.31
CA ALA A 91 6.35 -2.21 0.87
C ALA A 91 6.32 -3.66 0.35
N GLY A 92 7.31 -4.48 0.73
CA GLY A 92 7.33 -5.91 0.43
C GLY A 92 6.09 -6.63 0.97
N ARG A 93 5.73 -6.35 2.23
CA ARG A 93 4.57 -6.96 2.88
C ARG A 93 3.24 -6.65 2.19
N LEU A 94 3.05 -5.42 1.71
CA LEU A 94 1.85 -5.04 0.96
C LEU A 94 1.72 -5.81 -0.36
N ARG A 95 2.84 -6.06 -1.04
CA ARG A 95 2.86 -6.85 -2.28
C ARG A 95 2.59 -8.33 -2.04
N GLU A 96 3.12 -8.90 -0.95
CA GLU A 96 2.78 -10.27 -0.54
C GLU A 96 1.28 -10.42 -0.28
N ILE A 97 0.66 -9.45 0.40
CA ILE A 97 -0.78 -9.47 0.66
C ILE A 97 -1.57 -9.40 -0.65
N LYS A 98 -1.18 -8.50 -1.57
CA LYS A 98 -1.79 -8.41 -2.90
C LYS A 98 -1.69 -9.74 -3.64
N ALA A 99 -0.49 -10.33 -3.73
CA ALA A 99 -0.26 -11.60 -4.41
C ALA A 99 -1.06 -12.76 -3.80
N ALA A 100 -1.15 -12.82 -2.47
CA ALA A 100 -1.95 -13.83 -1.78
C ALA A 100 -3.46 -13.69 -2.12
N ARG A 101 -3.98 -12.46 -2.19
CA ARG A 101 -5.37 -12.21 -2.56
C ARG A 101 -5.66 -12.54 -4.02
N GLU A 102 -4.75 -12.20 -4.92
CA GLU A 102 -4.85 -12.56 -6.33
C GLU A 102 -4.84 -14.08 -6.51
N LYS A 103 -3.96 -14.79 -5.79
CA LYS A 103 -3.93 -16.26 -5.79
C LYS A 103 -5.27 -16.85 -5.33
N VAL A 104 -5.81 -16.38 -4.21
CA VAL A 104 -7.12 -16.85 -3.70
C VAL A 104 -8.25 -16.53 -4.68
N PHE A 105 -8.21 -15.36 -5.32
CA PHE A 105 -9.16 -15.00 -6.37
C PHE A 105 -9.07 -15.97 -7.56
N TRP A 106 -7.86 -16.22 -8.06
CA TRP A 106 -7.62 -17.16 -9.17
C TRP A 106 -8.09 -18.57 -8.84
N GLU A 107 -7.71 -19.12 -7.69
CA GLU A 107 -8.13 -20.45 -7.25
C GLU A 107 -9.66 -20.58 -7.14
N LYS A 108 -10.35 -19.51 -6.74
CA LYS A 108 -11.79 -19.49 -6.58
C LYS A 108 -12.55 -19.37 -7.89
N TYR A 109 -12.09 -18.54 -8.81
CA TYR A 109 -12.82 -18.19 -10.04
C TYR A 109 -12.34 -18.94 -11.28
N PHE A 110 -11.14 -19.51 -11.25
CA PHE A 110 -10.53 -20.25 -12.36
C PHE A 110 -9.85 -21.54 -11.87
N PRO A 111 -10.59 -22.48 -11.25
CA PRO A 111 -10.00 -23.70 -10.74
C PRO A 111 -9.38 -24.52 -11.89
N GLY A 112 -8.06 -24.75 -11.83
CA GLY A 112 -7.32 -25.57 -12.79
C GLY A 112 -6.62 -24.82 -13.93
N SER A 113 -6.54 -23.49 -13.91
CA SER A 113 -5.66 -22.76 -14.83
C SER A 113 -4.19 -22.90 -14.41
N GLU A 114 -3.31 -23.25 -15.36
CA GLU A 114 -1.85 -23.29 -15.14
C GLU A 114 -1.21 -21.90 -15.02
N GLU A 115 -1.97 -20.82 -15.26
CA GLU A 115 -1.49 -19.42 -15.24
C GLU A 115 -1.37 -18.79 -13.83
N GLY A 116 -1.66 -19.53 -12.77
CA GLY A 116 -1.69 -19.00 -11.39
C GLY A 116 -0.40 -19.12 -10.58
N VAL A 117 0.70 -19.62 -11.15
CA VAL A 117 1.96 -19.86 -10.44
C VAL A 117 3.15 -19.40 -11.30
N ALA A 118 3.48 -18.12 -11.24
CA ALA A 118 4.77 -17.60 -11.68
C ALA A 118 5.21 -16.46 -10.77
#